data_AF-A0A2J8LZP0-F1
#
_entry.id   AF-A0A2J8LZP0-F1
#
_cell.length_a   1.000
_cell.length_b   1.000
_cell.length_c   1.000
_cell.angle_alpha   90.00
_cell.angle_beta   90.00
_cell.angle_gamma   90.00
#
_symmetry.space_group_name_H-M   'P 1'
#
loop_
_entity.id
_entity.type
_entity.pdbx_description
1 polymer ?
#
loop_
_entity_poly.entity_id
_entity_poly.type
_entity_poly.pdbx_seq_one_letter_code
_entity_poly.pdbx_strand_id
1 'polypeptide(L)'
;MLRHSPSLWELVEEHVPLRERPEVKRILGEAAVDLSLELRAEAWGEQHAESDSDFIASSGHRDLSIIKDQLNVSNIDQVARHLRGLLEEECHTLEREILILQRCLEEEYMRPCHPSEAALEPTLAELKEQKKAMEQELQASVGPSCVSPNHR
;
A
#
# COMPACT_ATOMS: atom_id res chain seq x y z
N MET A 1 11.88 -51.21 13.91
CA MET A 1 13.08 -51.59 13.12
C MET A 1 13.18 -50.62 11.95
N LEU A 2 13.98 -49.55 12.08
CA LEU A 2 14.20 -48.62 10.97
C LEU A 2 14.92 -49.39 9.86
N ARG A 3 14.28 -49.54 8.71
CA ARG A 3 14.93 -50.13 7.54
C ARG A 3 15.87 -49.08 6.97
N HIS A 4 17.16 -49.27 7.21
CA HIS A 4 18.23 -48.52 6.56
C HIS A 4 17.99 -48.49 5.05
N SER A 5 18.05 -47.31 4.44
CA SER A 5 18.00 -47.19 2.99
C SER A 5 19.22 -47.90 2.40
N PRO A 6 19.04 -48.88 1.49
CA PRO A 6 20.16 -49.63 0.92
C PRO A 6 21.14 -48.68 0.23
N SER A 7 22.42 -49.06 0.20
CA SER A 7 23.41 -48.32 -0.57
C SER A 7 23.11 -48.46 -2.07
N LEU A 8 23.54 -47.47 -2.85
CA LEU A 8 23.41 -47.55 -4.32
C LEU A 8 24.14 -48.79 -4.86
N TRP A 9 25.25 -49.18 -4.22
CA TRP A 9 25.96 -50.40 -4.54
C TRP A 9 25.15 -51.67 -4.22
N GLU A 10 24.46 -51.73 -3.08
CA GLU A 10 23.57 -52.85 -2.72
C GLU A 10 22.39 -53.00 -3.71
N LEU A 11 21.82 -51.87 -4.16
CA LEU A 11 20.77 -51.88 -5.19
C LEU A 11 21.30 -52.39 -6.53
N VAL A 12 22.54 -52.03 -6.88
CA VAL A 12 23.22 -52.53 -8.07
C VAL A 12 23.50 -54.04 -7.94
N GLU A 13 23.93 -54.51 -6.77
CA GLU A 13 24.15 -55.94 -6.54
C GLU A 13 22.86 -56.77 -6.65
N GLU A 14 21.71 -56.22 -6.28
CA GLU A 14 20.41 -56.87 -6.43
C GLU A 14 20.02 -57.08 -7.90
N HIS A 15 20.40 -56.15 -8.78
CA HIS A 15 19.97 -56.16 -10.19
C HIS A 15 21.05 -56.65 -11.17
N VAL A 16 22.33 -56.66 -10.77
CA VAL A 16 23.47 -57.01 -11.63
C VAL A 16 24.01 -58.42 -11.30
N PRO A 17 24.06 -59.33 -12.29
CA PRO A 17 24.64 -60.66 -12.11
C PRO A 17 26.08 -60.59 -11.61
N LEU A 18 26.48 -61.55 -10.75
CA LEU A 18 27.81 -61.59 -10.12
C LEU A 18 28.97 -61.44 -11.13
N ARG A 19 28.80 -61.93 -12.35
CA ARG A 19 29.80 -61.86 -13.43
C ARG A 19 30.05 -60.44 -13.94
N GLU A 20 29.07 -59.56 -13.85
CA GLU A 20 29.10 -58.20 -14.41
C GLU A 20 29.40 -57.13 -13.33
N ARG A 21 29.30 -57.48 -12.05
CA ARG A 21 29.56 -56.57 -10.93
C ARG A 21 30.94 -55.90 -10.96
N PRO A 22 32.06 -56.61 -11.25
CA PRO A 22 33.38 -55.96 -11.31
C PRO A 22 33.45 -54.90 -12.41
N GLU A 23 32.81 -55.16 -13.54
CA GLU A 23 32.77 -54.24 -14.68
C GLU A 23 31.89 -53.01 -14.37
N VAL A 24 30.74 -53.21 -13.73
CA VAL A 24 29.87 -52.13 -13.27
C VAL A 24 30.56 -51.29 -12.18
N LYS A 25 31.27 -51.92 -11.24
CA LYS A 25 32.08 -51.22 -10.23
C LYS A 25 33.15 -50.35 -10.88
N ARG A 26 33.82 -50.89 -11.90
CA ARG A 26 34.84 -50.18 -12.68
C ARG A 26 34.27 -48.97 -13.42
N ILE A 27 33.08 -49.09 -14.02
CA ILE A 27 32.38 -47.99 -14.72
C ILE A 27 31.92 -46.91 -13.74
N LEU A 28 31.36 -47.31 -12.59
CA LEU A 28 30.91 -46.38 -11.55
C LEU A 28 32.08 -45.69 -10.83
N GLY A 29 33.28 -46.27 -10.93
CA GLY A 29 34.49 -45.79 -10.27
C GLY A 29 34.72 -46.55 -8.97
N GLU A 30 35.59 -47.55 -9.01
CA GLU A 30 35.81 -48.49 -7.91
C GLU A 30 36.15 -47.79 -6.58
N ALA A 31 37.11 -46.86 -6.62
CA ALA A 31 37.50 -46.09 -5.44
C ALA A 31 36.37 -45.20 -4.90
N ALA A 32 35.48 -44.69 -5.76
CA ALA A 32 34.34 -43.87 -5.33
C ALA A 32 33.25 -44.72 -4.66
N VAL A 33 33.03 -45.94 -5.18
CA VAL A 33 32.13 -46.92 -4.57
C VAL A 33 32.67 -47.37 -3.22
N ASP A 34 33.96 -47.70 -3.13
CA ASP A 34 34.60 -48.13 -1.89
C ASP A 34 34.59 -47.04 -0.83
N LEU A 35 34.94 -45.80 -1.21
CA LEU A 35 34.85 -44.64 -0.31
C LEU A 35 33.40 -44.39 0.15
N SER A 36 32.42 -44.56 -0.73
CA SER A 36 31.00 -44.37 -0.37
C SER A 36 30.51 -45.43 0.60
N LEU A 37 31.00 -46.68 0.48
CA LEU A 37 30.72 -47.76 1.41
C LEU A 37 31.45 -47.55 2.75
N GLU A 38 32.68 -47.06 2.72
CA GLU A 38 33.50 -46.75 3.90
C GLU A 38 32.93 -45.57 4.69
N LEU A 39 32.64 -44.44 4.05
CA LEU A 39 31.97 -43.30 4.67
C LEU A 39 30.60 -43.67 5.26
N ARG A 40 29.90 -44.63 4.65
CA ARG A 40 28.66 -45.17 5.20
C ARG A 40 28.97 -46.10 6.39
N ALA A 41 29.96 -46.98 6.29
CA ALA A 41 30.37 -47.80 7.42
C ALA A 41 30.83 -46.96 8.62
N GLU A 42 31.42 -45.78 8.39
CA GLU A 42 31.76 -44.79 9.43
C GLU A 42 30.53 -44.05 9.94
N ALA A 43 29.69 -43.49 9.06
CA ALA A 43 28.46 -42.78 9.45
C ALA A 43 27.48 -43.65 10.26
N TRP A 44 27.55 -44.97 10.08
CA TRP A 44 26.77 -45.97 10.81
C TRP A 44 27.60 -46.72 11.87
N GLY A 45 28.93 -46.62 11.82
CA GLY A 45 29.88 -47.19 12.78
C GLY A 45 30.09 -46.31 14.01
N GLU A 46 29.73 -45.03 13.93
CA GLU A 46 29.64 -44.11 15.07
C GLU A 46 28.32 -44.26 15.87
N GLN A 47 27.41 -45.15 15.46
CA GLN A 47 26.14 -45.43 16.15
C GLN A 47 26.22 -46.72 16.96
N HIS A 48 27.24 -46.81 17.82
CA HIS A 48 27.26 -47.76 18.93
C HIS A 48 27.53 -47.03 20.25
N ALA A 49 26.78 -45.96 20.50
CA ALA A 49 26.39 -45.53 21.84
C ALA A 49 25.06 -44.76 21.75
N GLU A 50 24.07 -45.28 22.47
CA GLU A 50 22.84 -44.59 22.91
C GLU A 50 21.75 -44.24 21.88
N SER A 51 20.66 -44.99 22.02
CA SER A 51 19.29 -44.62 21.65
C SER A 51 18.97 -43.18 22.05
N ASP A 52 18.78 -42.26 21.09
CA ASP A 52 17.99 -41.01 21.26
C ASP A 52 17.67 -40.27 19.93
N SER A 53 17.78 -40.92 18.77
CA SER A 53 17.65 -40.23 17.46
C SER A 53 16.20 -39.99 16.99
N ASP A 54 15.20 -40.66 17.57
CA ASP A 54 13.79 -40.47 17.18
C ASP A 54 13.14 -39.21 17.82
N PHE A 55 13.75 -38.65 18.88
CA PHE A 55 13.20 -37.45 19.54
C PHE A 55 13.62 -36.15 18.83
N ILE A 56 14.83 -36.09 18.27
CA ILE A 56 15.43 -34.86 17.72
C ILE A 56 14.80 -34.46 16.37
N ALA A 57 14.52 -35.40 15.47
CA ALA A 57 13.90 -35.08 14.16
C ALA A 57 12.46 -34.58 14.29
N SER A 58 11.73 -35.09 15.30
CA SER A 58 10.37 -34.64 15.60
C SER A 58 10.36 -33.27 16.29
N SER A 59 11.34 -32.98 17.16
CA SER A 59 11.51 -31.66 17.77
C SER A 59 11.81 -30.60 16.72
N GLY A 60 12.78 -30.83 15.83
CA GLY A 60 13.14 -29.86 14.79
C GLY A 60 11.99 -29.53 13.84
N HIS A 61 11.18 -30.52 13.45
CA HIS A 61 10.00 -30.27 12.60
C HIS A 61 8.90 -29.49 13.34
N ARG A 62 8.68 -29.77 14.64
CA ARG A 62 7.75 -29.02 15.48
C ARG A 62 8.21 -27.58 15.70
N ASP A 63 9.49 -27.40 16.02
CA ASP A 63 10.09 -26.08 16.27
C ASP A 63 10.08 -25.22 15.00
N LEU A 64 10.40 -25.78 13.83
CA LEU A 64 10.28 -25.07 12.55
C LEU A 64 8.83 -24.73 12.18
N SER A 65 7.86 -25.61 12.49
CA SER A 65 6.44 -25.34 12.26
C SER A 65 5.94 -24.20 13.16
N ILE A 66 6.36 -24.18 14.43
CA ILE A 66 6.06 -23.10 15.38
C ILE A 66 6.68 -21.79 14.90
N ILE A 67 7.95 -21.78 14.47
CA ILE A 67 8.61 -20.58 13.93
C ILE A 67 7.88 -20.07 12.68
N LYS A 68 7.49 -20.96 11.76
CA LYS A 68 6.73 -20.61 10.55
C LYS A 68 5.37 -20.00 10.87
N ASP A 69 4.62 -20.62 11.77
CA ASP A 69 3.28 -20.15 12.15
C ASP A 69 3.37 -18.86 12.97
N GLN A 70 4.37 -18.72 13.84
CA GLN A 70 4.65 -17.51 14.59
C GLN A 70 5.08 -16.35 13.68
N LEU A 71 5.91 -16.60 12.65
CA LEU A 71 6.24 -15.60 11.64
C LEU A 71 5.02 -15.19 10.82
N ASN A 72 4.18 -16.14 10.41
CA ASN A 72 2.95 -15.83 9.67
C ASN A 72 1.97 -14.99 10.51
N VAL A 73 1.71 -15.40 11.75
CA VAL A 73 0.83 -14.67 12.68
C VAL A 73 1.43 -13.29 13.01
N SER A 74 2.70 -13.22 13.40
CA SER A 74 3.34 -11.95 13.77
C SER A 74 3.43 -10.96 12.59
N ASN A 75 3.68 -11.45 11.37
CA ASN A 75 3.71 -10.60 10.18
C ASN A 75 2.31 -10.06 9.87
N ILE A 76 1.27 -10.89 9.93
CA ILE A 76 -0.12 -10.45 9.69
C ILE A 76 -0.53 -9.45 10.77
N ASP A 77 -0.26 -9.72 12.05
CA ASP A 77 -0.59 -8.82 13.16
C ASP A 77 0.19 -7.50 13.08
N GLN A 78 1.45 -7.53 12.65
CA GLN A 78 2.26 -6.34 12.43
C GLN A 78 1.72 -5.49 11.29
N VAL A 79 1.40 -6.11 10.15
CA VAL A 79 0.79 -5.42 9.00
C VAL A 79 -0.58 -4.86 9.38
N ALA A 80 -1.42 -5.62 10.07
CA ALA A 80 -2.73 -5.18 10.53
C ALA A 80 -2.62 -4.01 11.52
N ARG A 81 -1.65 -4.05 12.45
CA ARG A 81 -1.38 -2.94 13.38
C ARG A 81 -0.92 -1.69 12.65
N HIS A 82 -0.01 -1.84 11.69
CA HIS A 82 0.51 -0.71 10.91
C HIS A 82 -0.59 -0.07 10.05
N LEU A 83 -1.37 -0.88 9.32
CA LEU A 83 -2.50 -0.40 8.52
C LEU A 83 -3.55 0.29 9.40
N ARG A 84 -3.84 -0.27 10.58
CA ARG A 84 -4.75 0.36 11.55
C ARG A 84 -4.23 1.72 12.00
N GLY A 85 -2.95 1.83 12.35
CA GLY A 85 -2.34 3.10 12.74
C GLY A 85 -2.39 4.15 11.63
N LEU A 86 -2.07 3.76 10.39
CA LEU A 86 -2.18 4.65 9.23
C LEU A 86 -3.63 5.11 9.00
N LEU A 87 -4.59 4.18 9.06
CA LEU A 87 -6.01 4.53 8.89
C LEU A 87 -6.51 5.44 10.01
N GLU A 88 -6.10 5.21 11.25
CA GLU A 88 -6.44 6.09 12.38
C GLU A 88 -5.86 7.49 12.16
N GLU A 89 -4.59 7.62 11.75
CA GLU A 89 -3.96 8.91 11.46
C GLU A 89 -4.67 9.68 10.32
N GLU A 90 -5.00 8.98 9.24
CA GLU A 90 -5.76 9.57 8.12
C GLU A 90 -7.16 10.01 8.56
N CYS A 91 -7.86 9.20 9.37
CA CYS A 91 -9.15 9.58 9.94
C CYS A 91 -9.04 10.85 10.80
N HIS A 92 -8.06 10.94 11.69
CA HIS A 92 -7.85 12.14 12.51
C HIS A 92 -7.51 13.37 11.65
N THR A 93 -6.76 13.18 10.57
CA THR A 93 -6.42 14.26 9.63
C THR A 93 -7.66 14.76 8.92
N LEU A 94 -8.50 13.86 8.39
CA LEU A 94 -9.77 14.21 7.75
C LEU A 94 -10.73 14.89 8.73
N GLU A 95 -10.85 14.42 9.97
CA GLU A 95 -11.68 15.06 11.00
C GLU A 95 -11.25 16.51 11.26
N ARG A 96 -9.93 16.77 11.31
CA ARG A 96 -9.40 18.13 11.44
C ARG A 96 -9.72 19.00 10.23
N GLU A 97 -9.57 18.47 9.03
CA GLU A 97 -9.90 19.19 7.79
C GLU A 97 -11.38 19.52 7.70
N ILE A 98 -12.26 18.57 8.07
CA ILE A 98 -13.71 18.80 8.14
C ILE A 98 -14.01 19.96 9.09
N LEU A 99 -13.39 19.99 10.28
CA LEU A 99 -13.59 21.06 11.25
C LEU A 99 -13.13 22.42 10.69
N ILE A 100 -11.99 22.46 9.99
CA ILE A 100 -11.49 23.67 9.34
C ILE A 100 -12.47 24.13 8.26
N LEU A 101 -12.93 23.22 7.40
CA LEU A 101 -13.89 23.52 6.33
C LEU A 101 -15.21 24.03 6.90
N GLN A 102 -15.74 23.42 7.95
CA GLN A 102 -16.94 23.88 8.65
C GLN A 102 -16.78 25.31 9.15
N ARG A 103 -15.66 25.60 9.84
CA ARG A 103 -15.36 26.94 10.32
C ARG A 103 -15.29 27.95 9.19
N CYS A 104 -14.57 27.64 8.11
CA CYS A 104 -14.48 28.54 6.95
C CYS A 104 -15.84 28.79 6.30
N LEU A 105 -16.70 27.76 6.25
CA LEU A 105 -18.04 27.86 5.69
C LEU A 105 -18.95 28.73 6.56
N GLU A 106 -18.86 28.58 7.88
CA GLU A 106 -19.55 29.45 8.84
C GLU A 106 -19.04 30.90 8.78
N GLU A 107 -17.72 31.12 8.66
CA GLU A 107 -17.12 32.44 8.49
C GLU A 107 -17.61 33.12 7.20
N GLU A 108 -17.71 32.39 6.09
CA GLU A 108 -18.25 32.91 4.82
C GLU A 108 -19.76 33.15 4.89
N TYR A 109 -20.51 32.32 5.62
CA TYR A 109 -21.95 32.49 5.82
C TYR A 109 -22.29 33.68 6.76
N MET A 110 -21.49 33.85 7.82
CA MET A 110 -21.64 34.94 8.80
C MET A 110 -21.00 36.23 8.34
N ARG A 111 -20.08 36.19 7.37
CA ARG A 111 -19.70 37.38 6.61
C ARG A 111 -20.98 37.92 6.00
N PRO A 112 -21.43 39.13 6.35
CA PRO A 112 -22.57 39.72 5.69
C PRO A 112 -22.31 39.64 4.19
N CYS A 113 -23.31 39.29 3.38
CA CYS A 113 -23.27 39.55 1.94
C CYS A 113 -23.12 41.06 1.77
N HIS A 114 -21.91 41.57 1.95
CA HIS A 114 -21.56 42.89 1.51
C HIS A 114 -21.53 42.76 -0.01
N PRO A 115 -22.40 43.45 -0.76
CA PRO A 115 -21.98 43.86 -2.08
C PRO A 115 -20.66 44.60 -1.83
N SER A 116 -19.57 44.04 -2.34
CA SER A 116 -18.22 44.57 -2.20
C SER A 116 -18.27 46.11 -2.26
N GLU A 117 -17.99 46.76 -1.12
CA GLU A 117 -18.00 48.23 -0.91
C GLU A 117 -16.94 48.97 -1.76
N ALA A 118 -16.33 48.31 -2.75
CA ALA A 118 -15.39 48.90 -3.68
C ALA A 118 -16.08 49.64 -4.85
N ALA A 119 -17.40 49.48 -5.03
CA ALA A 119 -18.18 50.27 -5.97
C ALA A 119 -19.62 50.38 -5.48
N LEU A 120 -19.93 51.40 -4.68
CA LEU A 120 -21.31 51.85 -4.48
C LEU A 120 -21.85 52.25 -5.86
N GLU A 121 -22.57 51.34 -6.51
CA GLU A 121 -23.35 51.69 -7.69
C GLU A 121 -24.37 52.76 -7.25
N PRO A 122 -24.44 53.91 -7.96
CA PRO A 122 -25.32 54.98 -7.58
C PRO A 122 -26.76 54.46 -7.53
N THR A 123 -27.47 54.82 -6.46
CA THR A 123 -28.84 54.33 -6.24
C THR A 123 -29.72 54.85 -7.37
N LEU A 124 -30.72 54.09 -7.80
CA LEU A 124 -31.69 54.50 -8.82
C LEU A 124 -32.29 55.90 -8.57
N ALA A 125 -32.40 56.30 -7.30
CA ALA A 125 -32.84 57.63 -6.89
C ALA A 125 -31.83 58.73 -7.29
N GLU A 126 -30.55 58.52 -7.05
CA GLU A 126 -29.46 59.44 -7.41
C GLU A 126 -29.36 59.61 -8.93
N LEU A 127 -29.51 58.52 -9.68
CA LEU A 127 -29.54 58.57 -11.15
C LEU A 127 -30.77 59.32 -11.68
N LYS A 128 -31.94 59.17 -11.04
CA LYS A 128 -33.14 59.92 -11.40
C LYS A 128 -32.99 61.41 -11.10
N GLU A 129 -32.33 61.75 -10.00
CA GLU A 129 -32.02 63.13 -9.65
C GLU A 129 -31.03 63.74 -10.65
N GLN A 130 -29.94 63.04 -10.98
CA GLN A 130 -29.00 63.47 -12.02
C GLN A 130 -29.68 63.65 -13.38
N LYS A 131 -30.53 62.70 -13.81
CA LYS A 131 -31.31 62.83 -15.05
C LYS A 131 -32.15 64.09 -15.03
N LYS A 132 -32.87 64.33 -13.92
CA LYS A 132 -33.74 65.50 -13.77
C LYS A 132 -32.93 66.81 -13.85
N ALA A 133 -31.77 66.86 -13.21
CA ALA A 133 -30.89 68.03 -13.25
C ALA A 133 -30.39 68.30 -14.68
N MET A 134 -29.93 67.27 -15.40
CA MET A 134 -29.50 67.40 -16.80
C MET A 134 -30.63 67.83 -17.73
N GLU A 135 -31.83 67.27 -17.55
CA GLU A 135 -33.00 67.62 -18.38
C GLU A 135 -33.42 69.08 -18.17
N GLN A 136 -33.29 69.60 -16.95
CA GLN A 136 -33.55 71.00 -16.64
C GLN A 136 -32.51 71.94 -17.29
N GLU A 137 -31.23 71.59 -17.29
CA GLU A 137 -30.19 72.39 -17.98
C GLU A 137 -30.38 72.41 -19.50
N LEU A 138 -30.76 71.28 -20.10
CA LEU A 138 -31.05 71.20 -21.54
C LEU A 138 -32.27 72.03 -21.92
N GLN A 139 -33.34 72.01 -21.12
CA GLN A 139 -34.51 72.87 -21.34
C GLN A 139 -34.21 74.35 -21.09
N ALA A 140 -33.32 74.68 -20.15
CA ALA A 140 -32.86 76.04 -19.95
C ALA A 140 -32.00 76.56 -21.12
N SER A 141 -31.23 75.68 -21.76
CA SER A 141 -30.40 76.00 -22.93
C SER A 141 -31.22 76.06 -24.23
N VAL A 142 -32.28 75.25 -24.33
CA VAL A 142 -33.29 75.30 -25.40
C VAL A 142 -34.47 76.13 -24.91
N GLY A 143 -34.25 77.44 -24.71
CA GLY A 143 -35.36 78.38 -24.51
C GLY A 143 -36.36 78.31 -25.67
N PRO A 144 -37.63 78.71 -25.48
CA PRO A 144 -38.68 78.55 -26.48
C PRO A 144 -38.25 79.24 -27.77
N SER A 145 -38.05 78.46 -28.84
CA SER A 145 -37.77 78.99 -30.17
C SER A 145 -39.01 79.75 -30.65
N CYS A 146 -39.06 81.05 -30.37
CA CYS A 146 -40.03 81.95 -30.95
C CYS A 146 -39.67 82.16 -32.42
N VAL A 147 -40.18 81.27 -33.29
CA VAL A 147 -40.30 81.56 -34.71
C VAL A 147 -41.41 82.61 -34.85
N SER A 148 -41.04 83.88 -34.90
CA SER A 148 -41.98 84.97 -35.19
C SER A 148 -42.52 84.81 -36.62
N PRO A 149 -43.86 84.77 -36.84
CA PRO A 149 -44.41 84.79 -38.18
C PRO A 149 -44.34 86.22 -38.73
N ASN A 150 -43.60 86.39 -39.82
CA ASN A 150 -43.64 87.58 -40.69
C ASN A 150 -45.07 87.80 -41.18
N HIS A 151 -45.64 88.99 -41.01
CA HIS A 151 -46.69 89.49 -41.92
C HIS A 151 -46.51 90.98 -42.26
N ARG A 152 -46.87 91.24 -43.50
CA ARG A 152 -46.58 92.36 -44.40
C ARG A 152 -47.53 93.53 -44.22
#